data_AF-F5Z6H7-F1
#
_entry.id   AF-F5Z6H7-F1
#
_cell.length_a   1.000
_cell.length_b   1.000
_cell.length_c   1.000
_cell.angle_alpha   90.00
_cell.angle_beta   90.00
_cell.angle_gamma   90.00
#
_symmetry.space_group_name_H-M   'P 1'
#
loop_
_entity.id
_entity.type
_entity.pdbx_description
1 polymer ?
#
loop_
_entity_poly.entity_id
_entity_poly.type
_entity_poly.pdbx_seq_one_letter_code
_entity_poly.pdbx_strand_id
1 'polypeptide(L)'
;MAITTQYVVTHKGVEKLVTTDKKEADQYDKMLDAADNLAEYIQAKGLGIDDSIVEELTIMLSKNKDKVSKIFKGATAQSVLEDESADVVKLKANG
;
A
#
# COMPACT_ATOMS: atom_id res chain seq x y z
N MET A 1 27.84 8.16 23.62
CA MET A 1 27.19 6.94 23.12
C MET A 1 25.79 7.31 22.65
N ALA A 2 25.41 6.98 21.41
CA ALA A 2 24.08 7.28 20.87
C ALA A 2 23.27 5.98 20.76
N ILE A 3 22.00 6.03 21.15
CA ILE A 3 21.05 4.92 21.06
C ILE A 3 19.93 5.36 20.13
N THR A 4 19.52 4.49 19.20
CA THR A 4 18.42 4.75 18.25
C THR A 4 17.46 3.57 18.27
N THR A 5 16.17 3.86 18.43
CA THR A 5 15.10 2.87 18.33
C THR A 5 14.61 2.80 16.89
N GLN A 6 14.49 1.59 16.35
CA GLN A 6 13.95 1.33 15.02
C GLN A 6 12.80 0.33 15.13
N TYR A 7 11.81 0.51 14.25
CA TYR A 7 10.70 -0.39 14.03
C TYR A 7 10.91 -1.06 12.68
N VAL A 8 10.91 -2.39 12.69
CA VAL A 8 11.08 -3.22 11.50
C VAL A 8 9.77 -3.92 11.23
N VAL A 9 9.17 -3.64 10.08
CA VAL A 9 7.95 -4.32 9.63
C VAL A 9 8.36 -5.45 8.69
N THR A 10 7.97 -6.66 9.05
CA THR A 10 8.23 -7.88 8.27
C THR A 10 6.94 -8.46 7.74
N HIS A 11 6.99 -9.03 6.54
CA HIS A 11 5.87 -9.70 5.90
C HIS A 11 6.35 -11.02 5.32
N LYS A 12 5.73 -12.14 5.73
CA LYS A 12 6.14 -13.50 5.36
C LYS A 12 7.65 -13.77 5.59
N GLY A 13 8.21 -13.20 6.65
CA GLY A 13 9.63 -13.35 7.01
C GLY A 13 10.60 -12.45 6.23
N VAL A 14 10.11 -11.56 5.35
CA VAL A 14 10.93 -10.60 4.61
C VAL A 14 10.72 -9.19 5.18
N GLU A 15 11.81 -8.47 5.44
CA GLU A 15 11.75 -7.06 5.86
C GLU A 15 11.19 -6.19 4.73
N LYS A 16 10.12 -5.43 5.02
CA LYS A 16 9.43 -4.57 4.04
C LYS A 16 9.60 -3.07 4.35
N LEU A 17 9.78 -2.70 5.61
CA LEU A 17 10.01 -1.32 6.06
C LEU A 17 10.88 -1.30 7.33
N VAL A 18 11.84 -0.38 7.37
CA VAL A 18 12.57 -0.01 8.60
C VAL A 18 12.41 1.49 8.80
N THR A 19 11.87 1.90 9.93
CA THR A 19 11.64 3.32 10.26
C THR A 19 11.91 3.59 11.74
N THR A 20 12.20 4.84 12.09
CA THR A 20 12.25 5.29 13.48
C THR A 20 10.90 5.81 13.98
N ASP A 21 9.91 5.95 13.09
CA ASP A 21 8.55 6.39 13.42
C ASP A 21 7.62 5.20 13.64
N LYS A 22 7.14 5.05 14.87
CA LYS A 22 6.19 4.00 15.25
C LYS A 22 4.89 4.09 14.44
N LYS A 23 4.40 5.31 14.19
CA LYS A 23 3.12 5.51 13.50
C LYS A 23 3.19 5.05 12.05
N GLU A 24 4.32 5.31 11.39
CA GLU A 24 4.57 4.84 10.03
C GLU A 24 4.63 3.31 9.99
N ALA A 25 5.32 2.68 10.95
CA ALA A 25 5.35 1.23 11.08
C ALA A 25 3.95 0.63 11.29
N ASP A 26 3.16 1.18 12.23
CA ASP A 26 1.79 0.73 12.51
C ASP A 26 0.86 0.92 11.29
N GLN A 27 1.09 1.93 10.46
CA GLN A 27 0.32 2.15 9.23
C GLN A 27 0.71 1.16 8.13
N TYR A 28 2.00 0.88 7.99
CA TYR A 28 2.50 -0.09 7.02
C TYR A 28 2.03 -1.50 7.35
N ASP A 29 2.05 -1.88 8.63
CA ASP A 29 1.51 -3.15 9.14
C ASP A 29 0.03 -3.33 8.75
N LYS A 30 -0.82 -2.34 9.06
CA LYS A 30 -2.23 -2.35 8.66
C LYS A 30 -2.45 -2.43 7.14
N MET A 31 -1.54 -1.85 6.36
CA MET A 31 -1.58 -1.93 4.90
C MET A 31 -1.27 -3.36 4.42
N LEU A 32 -0.34 -4.05 5.07
CA LEU A 32 0.00 -5.44 4.77
C LEU A 32 -1.15 -6.38 5.14
N ASP A 33 -1.78 -6.18 6.30
CA ASP A 33 -2.98 -6.93 6.70
C ASP A 33 -4.09 -6.81 5.66
N ALA A 34 -4.32 -5.60 5.14
CA ALA A 34 -5.29 -5.38 4.07
C ALA A 34 -4.90 -6.10 2.77
N ALA A 35 -3.60 -6.15 2.44
CA ALA A 35 -3.08 -6.84 1.27
C ALA A 35 -3.29 -8.37 1.37
N ASP A 36 -3.10 -8.96 2.56
CA ASP A 36 -3.34 -10.38 2.80
C ASP A 36 -4.83 -10.74 2.65
N ASN A 37 -5.72 -9.96 3.29
CA ASN A 37 -7.15 -10.17 3.16
C ASN A 37 -7.64 -10.06 1.69
N LEU A 38 -7.05 -9.14 0.91
CA LEU A 38 -7.34 -9.03 -0.53
C LEU A 38 -6.77 -10.21 -1.32
N ALA A 39 -5.59 -10.72 -0.98
CA ALA A 39 -4.98 -11.89 -1.62
C ALA A 39 -5.85 -13.12 -1.44
N GLU A 40 -6.27 -13.40 -0.21
CA GLU A 40 -7.19 -14.50 0.10
C GLU A 40 -8.49 -14.38 -0.68
N TYR A 41 -9.07 -13.17 -0.75
CA TYR A 41 -10.29 -12.93 -1.50
C TYR A 41 -10.12 -13.20 -3.00
N ILE A 42 -9.02 -12.73 -3.61
CA ILE A 42 -8.72 -12.91 -5.04
C ILE A 42 -8.48 -14.38 -5.37
N GLN A 43 -7.68 -15.08 -4.56
CA GLN A 43 -7.42 -16.51 -4.72
C GLN A 43 -8.72 -17.32 -4.57
N ALA A 44 -9.59 -16.96 -3.61
CA ALA A 44 -10.90 -17.60 -3.44
C ALA A 44 -11.85 -17.40 -4.64
N LYS A 45 -11.60 -16.42 -5.52
CA LYS A 45 -12.34 -16.28 -6.79
C LYS A 45 -11.88 -17.25 -7.88
N GLY A 46 -10.87 -18.08 -7.63
CA GLY A 46 -10.38 -19.06 -8.59
C GLY A 46 -9.64 -18.43 -9.77
N LEU A 47 -9.12 -17.21 -9.58
CA LEU A 47 -8.26 -16.57 -10.56
C LEU A 47 -6.92 -17.31 -10.58
N GLY A 48 -6.54 -17.89 -11.73
CA GLY A 48 -5.28 -18.59 -11.93
C GLY A 48 -4.09 -17.65 -12.04
N ILE A 49 -3.89 -16.81 -11.02
CA ILE A 49 -2.81 -15.83 -10.92
C ILE A 49 -1.74 -16.39 -9.98
N ASP A 50 -0.47 -16.20 -10.35
CA ASP A 50 0.66 -16.59 -9.51
C ASP A 50 0.68 -15.83 -8.18
N ASP A 51 1.08 -16.52 -7.09
CA ASP A 51 1.08 -15.95 -5.74
C ASP A 51 1.95 -14.68 -5.61
N SER A 52 3.06 -14.60 -6.35
CA SER A 52 3.91 -13.40 -6.35
C SER A 52 3.20 -12.20 -6.98
N ILE A 53 2.43 -12.44 -8.04
CA ILE A 53 1.64 -11.42 -8.72
C ILE A 53 0.46 -11.01 -7.85
N VAL A 54 -0.19 -11.95 -7.16
CA VAL A 54 -1.26 -11.64 -6.21
C VAL A 54 -0.73 -10.77 -5.08
N GLU A 55 0.43 -11.09 -4.49
CA GLU A 55 1.04 -10.28 -3.44
C GLU A 55 1.38 -8.85 -3.93
N GLU A 56 2.01 -8.73 -5.10
CA GLU A 56 2.34 -7.42 -5.66
C GLU A 56 1.06 -6.59 -5.93
N LEU A 57 0.05 -7.22 -6.52
CA LEU A 57 -1.24 -6.59 -6.81
C LEU A 57 -1.92 -6.11 -5.54
N THR A 58 -2.02 -6.95 -4.51
CA THR A 58 -2.77 -6.62 -3.30
C THR A 58 -2.06 -5.58 -2.45
N ILE A 59 -0.71 -5.59 -2.43
CA ILE A 59 0.08 -4.52 -1.82
C ILE A 59 -0.17 -3.19 -2.56
N MET A 60 -0.15 -3.19 -3.90
CA MET A 60 -0.44 -1.98 -4.68
C MET A 60 -1.85 -1.45 -4.39
N LEU A 61 -2.86 -2.32 -4.35
CA LEU A 61 -4.24 -1.94 -4.05
C LEU A 61 -4.38 -1.38 -2.64
N SER A 62 -3.74 -2.01 -1.64
CA SER A 62 -3.78 -1.56 -0.24
C SER A 62 -3.08 -0.22 -0.04
N LYS A 63 -1.92 0.02 -0.70
CA LYS A 63 -1.24 1.33 -0.71
C LYS A 63 -2.11 2.44 -1.28
N ASN A 64 -2.96 2.12 -2.25
CA ASN A 64 -3.80 3.07 -2.96
C ASN A 64 -5.29 2.97 -2.57
N LYS A 65 -5.60 2.44 -1.38
CA LYS A 65 -6.96 2.14 -0.93
C LYS A 65 -7.96 3.26 -1.20
N ASP A 66 -7.61 4.51 -0.91
CA ASP A 66 -8.52 5.65 -1.09
C ASP A 66 -8.83 5.93 -2.56
N LYS A 67 -7.81 5.85 -3.42
CA LYS A 67 -7.93 6.02 -4.88
C LYS A 67 -8.74 4.88 -5.49
N VAL A 68 -8.44 3.65 -5.11
CA VAL A 68 -9.18 2.45 -5.53
C VAL A 68 -10.64 2.54 -5.06
N SER A 69 -10.88 3.05 -3.85
CA SER A 69 -12.23 3.30 -3.32
C SER A 69 -13.01 4.34 -4.14
N LYS A 70 -12.35 5.42 -4.61
CA LYS A 70 -12.97 6.39 -5.53
C LYS A 70 -13.43 5.71 -6.83
N ILE A 71 -12.61 4.82 -7.38
CA ILE A 71 -12.97 4.06 -8.60
C ILE A 71 -14.20 3.19 -8.35
N PHE A 72 -14.25 2.46 -7.23
CA PHE A 72 -15.44 1.69 -6.86
C PHE A 72 -16.70 2.54 -6.64
N LYS A 73 -16.54 3.82 -6.32
CA LYS A 73 -17.64 4.80 -6.19
C LYS A 73 -18.03 5.48 -7.51
N GLY A 74 -17.42 5.09 -8.63
CA GLY A 74 -17.76 5.59 -9.97
C GLY A 74 -16.81 6.64 -10.55
N ALA A 75 -15.70 6.95 -9.87
CA ALA A 75 -14.65 7.78 -10.49
C ALA A 75 -13.98 7.03 -11.66
N THR A 76 -13.57 7.75 -12.69
CA THR A 76 -12.82 7.17 -13.81
C THR A 76 -11.35 7.01 -13.43
N ALA A 77 -10.68 6.00 -13.97
CA ALA A 77 -9.23 5.83 -13.79
C ALA A 77 -8.46 7.11 -14.19
N GLN A 78 -8.87 7.76 -15.28
CA GLN A 78 -8.29 9.02 -15.73
C GLN A 78 -8.39 10.13 -14.66
N SER A 79 -9.57 10.32 -14.05
CA SER A 79 -9.75 11.34 -13.00
C SER A 79 -8.90 11.08 -11.76
N VAL A 80 -8.75 9.81 -11.36
CA VAL A 80 -7.94 9.43 -10.19
C VAL A 80 -6.44 9.62 -10.46
N LEU A 81 -5.98 9.34 -11.68
CA LEU A 81 -4.58 9.56 -12.08
C LEU A 81 -4.23 11.05 -12.21
N GLU A 82 -5.18 11.87 -12.67
CA GLU A 82 -5.04 13.33 -12.68
C GLU A 82 -4.96 13.92 -11.27
N ASP A 83 -5.83 13.47 -10.35
CA ASP A 83 -5.78 13.83 -8.92
C ASP A 83 -4.41 13.50 -8.31
N GLU A 84 -3.90 12.30 -8.57
CA GLU A 84 -2.59 11.85 -8.09
C GLU A 84 -1.44 12.70 -8.65
N SER A 85 -1.49 13.02 -9.94
CA SER A 85 -0.50 13.90 -10.57
C SER A 85 -0.55 15.31 -9.99
N ALA A 86 -1.76 15.83 -9.71
CA ALA A 86 -1.95 17.13 -9.10
C ALA A 86 -1.42 17.18 -7.65
N ASP A 87 -1.60 16.11 -6.87
CA ASP A 87 -1.07 16.02 -5.50
C ASP A 87 0.46 15.97 -5.50
N VAL A 88 1.09 15.23 -6.43
CA VAL A 88 2.57 15.19 -6.57
C VAL A 88 3.13 16.55 -6.99
N VAL A 89 2.44 17.29 -7.86
CA VAL A 89 2.87 18.64 -8.31
C VAL A 89 2.74 19.66 -7.18
N LYS A 90 1.66 19.61 -6.38
CA LYS A 90 1.47 20.51 -5.21
C LYS A 90 2.50 20.28 -4.11
N LEU A 91 2.93 19.02 -3.89
CA LEU A 91 3.92 18.68 -2.86
C LEU A 91 5.35 19.15 -3.19
N LYS A 92 5.68 19.40 -4.48
CA LYS A 92 7.03 19.83 -4.91
C LYS A 92 7.23 21.35 -4.98
N ALA A 93 6.21 22.16 -4.70
CA ALA A 93 6.25 23.60 -4.93
C ALA A 93 6.81 24.45 -3.78
N ASN A 94 7.23 23.85 -2.67
CA ASN A 94 7.82 24.58 -1.53
C ASN A 94 9.29 24.18 -1.35
N GLY A 95 10.16 24.91 -2.03
CA GLY A 95 11.61 24.92 -1.84
C GLY A 95 12.14 26.35 -1.92
#